data_AF-A0A5K1DTG8-F1
#
_entry.id   AF-A0A5K1DTG8-F1
#
_cell.length_a   1.000
_cell.length_b   1.000
_cell.length_c   1.000
_cell.angle_alpha   90.00
_cell.angle_beta   90.00
_cell.angle_gamma   90.00
#
_symmetry.space_group_name_H-M   'P 1'
#
loop_
_entity.id
_entity.type
_entity.pdbx_description
1 polymer ?
#
loop_
_entity_poly.entity_id
_entity_poly.type
_entity_poly.pdbx_seq_one_letter_code
_entity_poly.pdbx_strand_id
1 'polypeptide(L)' 'VPYWSTLNEPNAFSMGAYDKGILPPQHCSSPYGLRNCSVGNSSTEPYIVTHNQLLAHASVVKLYKQKYK' A
#
# COMPACT_ATOMS: atom_id res chain seq x y z
N VAL A 1 23.32 -8.45 6.17
CA VAL A 1 22.31 -7.81 7.03
C VAL A 1 21.41 -8.89 7.64
N PRO A 2 21.33 -9.01 8.97
CA PRO A 2 20.65 -10.11 9.65
C PRO A 2 19.14 -9.90 9.88
N TYR A 3 18.63 -8.67 9.77
CA TYR A 3 17.21 -8.36 9.97
C TYR A 3 16.68 -7.50 8.82
N TRP A 4 15.53 -7.87 8.28
CA TRP A 4 14.90 -7.21 7.15
C TRP A 4 13.44 -6.90 7.43
N SER A 5 13.01 -5.70 7.06
CA SER A 5 11.62 -5.31 6.92
C SER A 5 11.28 -5.22 5.43
N THR A 6 10.16 -5.82 5.03
CA THR A 6 9.75 -5.86 3.61
C THR A 6 8.92 -4.65 3.21
N LEU A 7 7.98 -4.24 4.06
CA LEU A 7 7.10 -3.09 3.88
C LEU A 7 7.05 -2.31 5.18
N ASN A 8 7.01 -0.97 5.07
CA ASN A 8 6.78 -0.09 6.19
C ASN A 8 5.33 0.40 6.15
N GLU A 9 4.61 0.25 7.27
CA GLU A 9 3.26 0.82 7.47
C GLU A 9 2.29 0.64 6.29
N PRO A 10 1.98 -0.60 5.87
CA PRO A 10 1.11 -0.84 4.71
C PRO A 10 -0.28 -0.21 4.89
N ASN A 11 -0.83 -0.21 6.10
CA ASN A 11 -2.11 0.43 6.41
C ASN A 11 -2.06 1.96 6.22
N ALA A 12 -1.01 2.61 6.73
CA ALA A 12 -0.87 4.06 6.62
C ALA A 12 -0.65 4.47 5.16
N PHE A 13 0.15 3.70 4.42
CA PHE A 13 0.33 3.90 2.98
C PHE A 13 -0.99 3.76 2.21
N SER A 14 -1.73 2.66 2.39
CA SER A 14 -2.99 2.44 1.67
C SER A 14 -4.02 3.55 1.94
N MET A 15 -4.18 3.98 3.19
CA MET A 15 -5.09 5.08 3.52
C MET A 15 -4.59 6.42 2.98
N GLY A 16 -3.30 6.74 3.20
CA GLY A 16 -2.74 8.01 2.81
C GLY A 16 -2.67 8.21 1.29
N ALA A 17 -2.41 7.15 0.54
CA ALA A 17 -2.17 7.22 -0.91
C ALA A 17 -3.39 6.92 -1.78
N TYR A 18 -4.36 6.14 -1.28
CA TYR A 18 -5.51 5.64 -2.05
C TYR A 18 -6.88 5.91 -1.41
N ASP A 19 -6.96 6.44 -0.19
CA ASP A 19 -8.22 6.95 0.41
C ASP A 19 -8.19 8.47 0.50
N LYS A 20 -7.17 9.03 1.18
CA LYS A 20 -7.07 10.47 1.45
C LYS A 20 -6.34 11.27 0.38
N GLY A 21 -5.55 10.60 -0.47
CA GLY A 21 -4.76 11.23 -1.52
C GLY A 21 -3.69 12.22 -1.03
N ILE A 22 -3.14 12.02 0.17
CA ILE A 22 -2.08 12.86 0.75
C ILE A 22 -0.69 12.40 0.27
N LEU A 23 -0.52 11.08 0.16
CA LEU A 23 0.72 10.45 -0.27
C LEU A 23 0.65 10.10 -1.76
N PRO A 24 1.79 10.04 -2.47
CA PRO A 24 1.81 9.51 -3.84
C PRO A 24 1.22 8.08 -3.92
N PRO A 25 0.44 7.74 -4.97
CA PRO A 25 0.15 8.54 -6.16
C PRO A 25 -1.00 9.56 -6.02
N GLN A 26 -1.52 9.78 -4.81
CA GLN A 26 -2.60 10.73 -4.52
C GLN A 26 -3.96 10.34 -5.14
N HIS A 27 -4.25 9.04 -5.18
CA HIS A 27 -5.55 8.56 -5.58
C HIS A 27 -6.57 8.74 -4.44
N CYS A 28 -7.77 9.20 -4.77
CA CYS A 28 -8.88 9.35 -3.84
C CYS A 28 -10.19 9.61 -4.58
N SER A 29 -11.32 9.48 -3.90
CA SER A 29 -12.65 9.81 -4.44
C SER A 29 -13.00 11.28 -4.16
N SER A 30 -13.46 12.02 -5.16
CA SER A 30 -14.11 13.32 -4.95
C SER A 30 -15.50 13.15 -4.33
N PRO A 31 -15.92 14.03 -3.39
CA PRO A 31 -15.21 15.16 -2.77
C PRO A 31 -14.46 14.80 -1.47
N TYR A 32 -14.17 13.51 -1.20
CA TYR A 32 -13.86 12.99 0.14
C TYR A 32 -12.37 12.83 0.49
N GLY A 33 -11.45 13.30 -0.35
CA GLY A 33 -10.02 13.37 -0.02
C GLY A 33 -9.57 14.74 0.46
N LEU A 34 -8.31 14.85 0.88
CA LEU A 34 -7.73 16.10 1.44
C LEU A 34 -7.17 17.04 0.37
N ARG A 35 -7.21 16.62 -0.90
CA ARG A 35 -6.79 17.39 -2.08
C ARG A 35 -7.84 17.26 -3.17
N ASN A 36 -7.64 17.96 -4.29
CA ASN A 36 -8.44 17.79 -5.49
C ASN A 36 -8.23 16.38 -6.06
N CYS A 37 -9.09 15.46 -5.64
CA CYS A 37 -9.14 14.08 -6.10
C CYS A 37 -9.76 14.02 -7.50
N SER A 38 -8.93 13.89 -8.53
CA SER A 38 -9.40 13.73 -9.92
C SER A 38 -9.44 12.28 -10.38
N VAL A 39 -8.76 11.38 -9.66
CA VAL A 39 -8.57 9.97 -10.03
C VAL A 39 -8.56 9.12 -8.76
N GLY A 40 -9.13 7.91 -8.87
CA GLY A 40 -9.09 6.89 -7.83
C GLY A 40 -10.47 6.49 -7.31
N ASN A 41 -10.49 5.53 -6.39
CA ASN A 41 -11.70 5.09 -5.71
C ASN A 41 -11.38 4.70 -4.27
N SER A 42 -11.62 5.62 -3.34
CA SER A 42 -11.39 5.46 -1.91
C SER A 42 -12.14 4.26 -1.29
N SER A 43 -13.24 3.82 -1.89
CA SER A 43 -14.02 2.68 -1.37
C SER A 43 -13.45 1.32 -1.78
N THR A 44 -12.52 1.26 -2.75
CA THR A 44 -12.01 -0.02 -3.28
C THR A 44 -10.48 -0.08 -3.34
N GLU A 45 -9.81 0.98 -3.80
CA GLU A 45 -8.37 0.99 -4.03
C GLU A 45 -7.53 0.71 -2.78
N PRO A 46 -7.83 1.26 -1.58
CA PRO A 46 -7.05 0.94 -0.38
C PRO A 46 -6.98 -0.56 -0.10
N TYR A 47 -8.10 -1.28 -0.27
CA TYR A 47 -8.17 -2.72 -0.05
C TYR A 47 -7.40 -3.51 -1.12
N ILE A 48 -7.50 -3.10 -2.38
CA ILE A 48 -6.74 -3.71 -3.49
C ILE A 48 -5.23 -3.56 -3.25
N VAL A 49 -4.79 -2.36 -2.84
CA VAL A 49 -3.38 -2.07 -2.57
C VAL A 49 -2.88 -2.85 -1.36
N THR A 50 -3.61 -2.86 -0.24
CA THR A 50 -3.23 -3.64 0.94
C THR A 50 -3.18 -5.15 0.62
N HIS A 51 -4.11 -5.67 -0.17
CA HIS A 51 -4.09 -7.07 -0.59
C HIS A 51 -2.82 -7.41 -1.38
N ASN A 52 -2.48 -6.58 -2.37
CA ASN A 52 -1.25 -6.77 -3.15
C ASN A 52 0.03 -6.61 -2.32
N GLN A 53 0.05 -5.69 -1.35
CA GLN A 53 1.14 -5.57 -0.39
C GLN A 53 1.34 -6.86 0.41
N LEU A 54 0.26 -7.49 0.89
CA LEU A 54 0.34 -8.77 1.60
C LEU A 54 0.87 -9.90 0.70
N LEU A 55 0.43 -9.98 -0.55
CA LEU A 55 0.93 -10.96 -1.52
C LEU A 55 2.43 -10.76 -1.82
N ALA A 56 2.85 -9.51 -2.00
CA ALA A 56 4.25 -9.15 -2.20
C ALA A 56 5.11 -9.52 -0.98
N HIS A 57 4.63 -9.17 0.23
CA HIS A 57 5.27 -9.55 1.49
C HIS A 57 5.46 -11.08 1.58
N ALA A 58 4.40 -11.85 1.38
CA ALA A 58 4.45 -13.32 1.44
C ALA A 58 5.44 -13.90 0.42
N SER A 59 5.46 -13.35 -0.79
CA SER A 59 6.37 -13.77 -1.87
C SER A 59 7.84 -13.52 -1.50
N VAL A 60 8.16 -12.33 -0.99
CA VAL A 60 9.53 -11.97 -0.57
C VAL A 60 9.96 -12.78 0.64
N VAL A 61 9.09 -12.97 1.64
CA VAL A 61 9.41 -13.79 2.82
C VAL A 61 9.65 -15.25 2.44
N LYS A 62 8.86 -15.81 1.51
CA LYS A 62 9.06 -17.16 0.99
C LYS A 62 10.42 -17.28 0.31
N LEU A 63 10.76 -16.34 -0.58
CA LEU A 63 12.05 -16.32 -1.26
C LEU A 63 13.22 -16.22 -0.27
N TYR A 64 13.11 -15.32 0.71
CA TYR A 64 14.14 -15.13 1.73
C TYR A 64 14.42 -16.43 2.50
N LYS A 65 13.36 -17.10 2.97
CA LYS A 65 13.47 -18.38 3.67
C LYS A 65 14.07 -19.51 2.83
N GLN A 66 13.88 -19.48 1.50
CA GLN A 66 14.33 -20.54 0.61
C GLN A 66 15.76 -20.35 0.11
N LYS A 67 16.25 -19.11 0.00
CA LYS A 67 17.52 -18.82 -0.67
C LYS A 67 18.53 -18.03 0.16
N TYR A 68 18.09 -17.33 1.20
CA TYR A 68 18.90 -16.30 1.87
C TYR A 68 18.90 -16.43 3.40
N LYS A 69 18.20 -17.43 3.94
CA LYS A 69 18.19 -17.79 5.35
C LYS A 69 18.70 -19.21 5.52
#